data_AF-A0A4R6PMW0-F1
#
_entry.id   AF-A0A4R6PMW0-F1
#
_cell.length_a   1.000
_cell.length_b   1.000
_cell.length_c   1.000
_cell.angle_alpha   90.00
_cell.angle_beta   90.00
_cell.angle_gamma   90.00
#
_symmetry.space_group_name_H-M   'P 1'
#
loop_
_entity.id
_entity.type
_entity.pdbx_description
1 polymer ?
#
loop_
_entity_poly.entity_id
_entity_poly.type
_entity_poly.pdbx_seq_one_letter_code
_entity_poly.pdbx_strand_id
1 'polypeptide(L)'
;MDAGPVSREMPHLPRSLVDPRPVVLIGFAAWAVASVLAFVVPAWADARPVCLMGLFVGVLGSSIWLAQRRSALRGDKGAQVGLTED
;
A
#
# COMPACT_ATOMS: atom_id res chain seq x y z
N MET A 1 -12.87 -20.78 -41.42
CA MET A 1 -12.90 -21.45 -40.11
C MET A 1 -12.47 -20.40 -39.12
N ASP A 2 -13.45 -19.71 -38.55
CA ASP A 2 -13.24 -18.50 -37.77
C ASP A 2 -12.69 -18.86 -36.40
N ALA A 3 -11.42 -18.55 -36.17
CA ALA A 3 -10.84 -18.62 -34.84
C ALA A 3 -11.42 -17.47 -34.03
N GLY A 4 -12.53 -17.72 -33.33
CA GLY A 4 -13.11 -16.78 -32.38
C GLY A 4 -12.10 -16.34 -31.32
N PRO A 5 -12.28 -15.16 -30.70
CA PRO A 5 -11.32 -14.60 -29.77
C PRO A 5 -11.09 -15.54 -28.59
N VAL A 6 -9.84 -16.01 -28.45
CA VAL A 6 -9.41 -16.85 -27.33
C VAL A 6 -9.33 -15.98 -26.09
N SER A 7 -10.38 -15.99 -25.26
CA SER A 7 -10.37 -15.28 -23.98
C SER A 7 -9.32 -15.94 -23.09
N ARG A 8 -8.19 -15.26 -22.89
CA ARG A 8 -7.09 -15.75 -22.05
C ARG A 8 -7.56 -15.67 -20.60
N GLU A 9 -7.95 -16.81 -20.03
CA GLU A 9 -8.25 -16.97 -18.60
C GLU A 9 -7.07 -16.39 -17.82
N MET A 10 -7.24 -15.23 -17.18
CA MET A 10 -6.18 -14.61 -16.41
C MET A 10 -5.96 -15.46 -15.16
N PRO A 11 -4.74 -16.02 -14.94
CA PRO A 11 -4.46 -16.79 -13.74
C PRO A 11 -4.74 -15.94 -12.50
N HIS A 12 -5.64 -16.42 -11.65
CA HIS A 12 -6.01 -15.73 -10.42
C HIS A 12 -4.81 -15.79 -9.45
N LEU A 13 -4.06 -14.69 -9.32
CA LEU A 13 -3.00 -14.60 -8.33
C LEU A 13 -3.59 -14.73 -6.92
N PRO A 14 -2.92 -15.47 -6.01
CA PRO A 14 -3.39 -15.63 -4.64
C PRO A 14 -3.48 -14.25 -3.97
N ARG A 15 -4.59 -14.02 -3.25
CA ARG A 15 -4.94 -12.71 -2.66
C ARG A 15 -3.83 -12.09 -1.81
N SER A 16 -2.96 -12.89 -1.20
CA SER A 16 -1.82 -12.43 -0.40
C SER A 16 -0.73 -11.73 -1.22
N LEU A 17 -0.55 -12.06 -2.50
CA LEU A 17 0.39 -11.37 -3.38
C LEU A 17 -0.16 -10.04 -3.91
N VAL A 18 -1.47 -9.85 -3.81
CA VAL A 18 -2.17 -8.68 -4.37
C VAL A 18 -2.64 -7.72 -3.28
N ASP A 19 -2.77 -8.17 -2.02
CA ASP A 19 -3.14 -7.30 -0.90
C ASP A 19 -1.91 -6.57 -0.32
N PRO A 20 -1.82 -5.24 -0.44
CA PRO A 20 -0.69 -4.48 0.11
C PRO A 20 -0.73 -4.34 1.64
N ARG A 21 -1.84 -4.69 2.30
CA ARG A 21 -2.05 -4.54 3.75
C ARG A 21 -0.94 -5.12 4.64
N PRO A 22 -0.55 -6.41 4.50
CA PRO A 22 0.46 -7.00 5.36
C PRO A 22 1.80 -6.26 5.27
N VAL A 23 2.19 -5.84 4.07
CA VAL A 23 3.47 -5.15 3.84
C VAL A 23 3.50 -3.79 4.55
N VAL A 24 2.43 -2.99 4.41
CA VAL A 24 2.35 -1.66 5.06
C VAL A 24 2.36 -1.79 6.58
N LEU A 25 1.60 -2.73 7.13
CA LEU A 25 1.55 -2.96 8.58
C LEU A 25 2.89 -3.43 9.14
N ILE A 26 3.55 -4.38 8.47
CA ILE A 26 4.86 -4.89 8.88
C ILE A 26 5.91 -3.78 8.81
N GLY A 27 5.93 -3.00 7.72
CA GLY A 27 6.87 -1.88 7.56
C GLY A 27 6.68 -0.81 8.64
N PHE A 28 5.43 -0.44 8.93
CA PHE A 28 5.13 0.53 10.00
C PHE A 28 5.55 0.01 11.38
N ALA A 29 5.22 -1.25 11.70
CA ALA A 29 5.61 -1.87 12.97
C ALA A 29 7.14 -1.95 13.13
N ALA A 30 7.86 -2.32 12.06
CA ALA A 30 9.33 -2.35 12.07
C ALA A 30 9.93 -0.97 12.36
N TRP A 31 9.42 0.09 11.74
CA TRP A 31 9.87 1.47 12.01
C TRP A 31 9.51 1.97 13.41
N ALA A 32 8.36 1.57 13.96
CA ALA A 32 8.00 1.87 15.34
C ALA A 32 9.00 1.23 16.32
N VAL A 33 9.34 -0.05 16.12
CA VAL A 33 10.34 -0.76 16.93
C VAL A 33 11.72 -0.12 16.79
N ALA A 34 12.17 0.17 15.57
CA ALA A 34 13.45 0.84 15.33
C ALA A 34 13.53 2.22 16.01
N SER A 35 12.42 2.98 15.99
CA SER A 35 12.33 4.27 16.68
C SER A 35 12.48 4.12 18.18
N VAL A 36 11.78 3.17 18.80
CA VAL A 36 11.94 2.89 20.24
C VAL A 36 13.39 2.55 20.57
N LEU A 37 14.04 1.68 19.77
CA LEU A 37 15.44 1.32 19.97
C LEU A 37 16.38 2.53 19.87
N ALA A 38 16.17 3.44 18.92
CA ALA A 38 16.99 4.64 18.75
C ALA A 38 16.90 5.62 19.93
N PHE A 39 15.81 5.58 20.71
CA PHE A 39 15.66 6.40 21.93
C PHE A 39 16.12 5.68 23.20
N VAL A 40 16.03 4.34 23.26
CA VAL A 40 16.48 3.55 24.41
C VAL A 40 17.99 3.29 24.40
N VAL A 41 18.59 3.13 23.22
CA VAL A 41 20.01 2.81 23.06
C VAL A 41 20.81 4.09 22.76
N PRO A 42 21.66 4.59 23.69
CA PRO A 42 22.40 5.84 23.48
C PRO A 42 23.33 5.80 22.27
N ALA A 43 23.89 4.63 21.96
CA ALA A 43 24.75 4.41 20.79
C ALA A 43 24.02 4.60 19.45
N TRP A 44 22.68 4.66 19.46
CA TRP A 44 21.85 4.80 18.26
C TRP A 44 21.26 6.21 18.14
N ALA A 45 21.80 7.19 18.87
CA ALA A 45 21.31 8.57 18.84
C ALA A 45 21.32 9.18 17.43
N ASP A 46 22.35 8.87 16.63
CA ASP A 46 22.50 9.36 15.26
C ASP A 46 21.47 8.72 14.30
N ALA A 47 20.90 7.56 14.66
CA ALA A 47 19.87 6.89 13.87
C ALA A 47 18.46 7.46 14.12
N ARG A 48 18.25 8.30 15.14
CA ARG A 48 16.93 8.85 15.49
C ARG A 48 16.26 9.61 14.33
N PRO A 49 16.93 10.52 13.60
CA PRO A 49 16.29 11.24 12.50
C PRO A 49 15.80 10.30 11.40
N VAL A 50 16.58 9.26 11.08
CA VAL A 50 16.21 8.24 10.09
C VAL A 50 15.02 7.40 10.58
N CYS A 51 15.04 6.98 11.85
CA CYS A 51 13.92 6.26 12.46
C CYS A 51 12.62 7.06 12.44
N LEU A 52 12.69 8.35 12.79
CA LEU A 52 11.55 9.26 12.74
C LEU A 52 11.03 9.46 11.32
N MET A 53 11.90 9.59 10.31
CA MET A 53 11.46 9.66 8.92
C MET A 53 10.81 8.37 8.44
N GLY A 54 11.36 7.22 8.81
CA GLY A 54 10.72 5.94 8.51
C GLY A 54 9.34 5.79 9.15
N LEU A 55 9.19 6.25 10.40
CA LEU A 55 7.88 6.30 11.07
C LEU A 55 6.92 7.24 10.34
N PHE A 56 7.37 8.44 9.97
CA PHE A 56 6.58 9.42 9.22
C PHE A 56 6.11 8.87 7.87
N VAL A 57 7.00 8.24 7.11
CA VAL A 57 6.67 7.58 5.84
C VAL A 57 5.67 6.44 6.06
N GLY A 58 5.82 5.65 7.13
CA GLY A 58 4.86 4.61 7.50
C GLY A 58 3.45 5.15 7.82
N VAL A 59 3.36 6.28 8.53
CA VAL A 59 2.09 6.99 8.77
C VAL A 59 1.50 7.51 7.46
N LEU A 60 2.32 8.12 6.60
CA LEU A 60 1.88 8.65 5.30
C LEU A 60 1.35 7.54 4.38
N GLY A 61 2.08 6.43 4.25
CA GLY A 61 1.63 5.28 3.46
C GLY A 61 0.31 4.68 3.98
N SER A 62 0.19 4.57 5.31
CA SER A 62 -1.03 4.07 5.95
C SER A 62 -2.24 5.00 5.75
N SER A 63 -2.03 6.32 5.79
CA SER A 63 -3.09 7.30 5.60
C SER A 63 -3.60 7.32 4.14
N ILE A 64 -2.69 7.24 3.17
CA ILE A 64 -3.03 7.11 1.74
C ILE A 64 -3.85 5.83 1.52
N TRP A 65 -3.41 4.70 2.08
CA TRP A 65 -4.14 3.44 1.96
C TRP A 65 -5.54 3.52 2.58
N LEU A 66 -5.69 4.15 3.75
CA LEU A 66 -7.00 4.37 4.37
C LEU A 66 -7.91 5.25 3.51
N ALA A 67 -7.36 6.30 2.88
CA ALA A 67 -8.08 7.16 1.95
C ALA A 67 -8.55 6.37 0.73
N GLN A 68 -7.66 5.59 0.11
CA GLN A 68 -7.98 4.70 -1.01
C GLN A 68 -9.07 3.68 -0.64
N ARG A 69 -8.97 3.05 0.53
CA ARG A 69 -9.97 2.11 1.02
C ARG A 69 -11.34 2.78 1.25
N ARG A 70 -11.36 3.99 1.81
CA ARG A 70 -12.60 4.76 2.00
C ARG A 70 -13.23 5.11 0.65
N SER A 71 -12.46 5.55 -0.34
CA SER A 71 -12.95 5.83 -1.69
C SER A 71 -13.48 4.58 -2.39
N ALA A 72 -12.77 3.45 -2.29
CA ALA A 72 -13.21 2.17 -2.86
C ALA A 72 -14.53 1.69 -2.23
N LEU A 73 -14.68 1.81 -0.91
CA LEU A 73 -15.92 1.46 -0.20
C LEU A 73 -17.08 2.42 -0.53
N ARG A 74 -16.78 3.69 -0.82
CA ARG A 74 -17.77 4.67 -1.29
C ARG A 74 -18.20 4.45 -2.74
N GLY A 75 -17.60 3.47 -3.43
CA GLY A 75 -17.91 3.22 -4.84
C GLY A 75 -17.42 4.32 -5.75
N ASP A 76 -16.39 5.07 -5.33
CA ASP A 76 -15.73 6.11 -6.10
C ASP A 76 -14.89 5.43 -7.20
N LYS A 77 -15.60 4.80 -8.13
CA LYS A 77 -15.07 4.26 -9.38
C LYS A 77 -14.64 5.50 -10.15
N GLY A 78 -13.39 5.93 -9.97
CA GLY A 78 -12.79 7.07 -10.65
C GLY A 78 -13.24 7.07 -12.09
N ALA A 79 -14.22 7.92 -12.38
CA ALA A 79 -15.10 7.75 -13.51
C ALA A 79 -14.33 8.10 -14.78
N GLN A 80 -13.61 7.13 -15.34
CA GLN A 80 -13.54 7.00 -16.78
C GLN A 80 -14.94 6.58 -17.24
N VAL A 81 -15.86 7.55 -17.27
CA VAL A 81 -16.97 7.50 -18.21
C VAL A 81 -16.31 7.42 -19.57
N GLY A 82 -16.42 6.25 -20.21
CA GLY A 82 -16.01 6.10 -21.59
C GLY A 82 -16.66 7.22 -22.39
N LEU A 83 -15.88 7.92 -23.20
CA LEU A 83 -16.40 8.87 -24.16
C LEU A 83 -17.44 8.11 -24.97
N THR A 84 -18.72 8.42 -24.74
CA THR A 84 -19.78 8.00 -25.66
C THR A 84 -19.55 8.79 -26.93
N GLU A 85 -18.97 8.12 -27.93
CA GLU A 85 -19.03 8.59 -29.31
C GLU A 85 -20.49 8.44 -29.77
N ASP A 86 -21.23 9.55 -29.65
CA ASP A 86 -22.41 9.85 -30.47
C ASP A 86 -22.09 11.09 -31.32
#